data_AF-A0A5C9DUC1-F1
#
_entry.id   AF-A0A5C9DUC1-F1
#
_cell.length_a   1.000
_cell.length_b   1.000
_cell.length_c   1.000
_cell.angle_alpha   90.00
_cell.angle_beta   90.00
_cell.angle_gamma   90.00
#
_symmetry.space_group_name_H-M   'P 1'
#
loop_
_entity.id
_entity.type
_entity.pdbx_description
1 polymer ?
#
loop_
_entity_poly.entity_id
_entity_poly.type
_entity_poly.pdbx_seq_one_letter_code
_entity_poly.pdbx_strand_id
1 'polypeptide(L)'
;MSTTNLEKKEVSGLAAFIANRIVFYLHAFSYLSVSILLTLIWVVTTNLTGIGYFWPLFAMFGWGFPLGLHLIAYLMYNDKIEYLAKVRRQSAFSILFVFHAWLYLSVNTFIMIINFTFTPDLPYFIWVVALWGIGFGFHAIGFLVWRPFITKEEEKLKTIFPNYSEKRIGSIASSHVIQFWLLVIHLSYFIVVNLLFYLEEFLPFINLEGMDIIDIIYGSIAWGIIVGIHALEYYFFVIQVEKGKPVWKSFYLHIIAYVALNVFLIIYQFTRSTFMIWIHYPLIAWGVVLVLHLYVSLNWEKFLSSAKDLMQRQISEQLEDFEVRKEAIKFLFIDFELIAHILIYISTIILLGIQFTIEGIDLILLIYPIFGWLIAISINASFLWIFYTQESSFLKATAAIHISIYIPTSILMVLINILFAPGILWSVIAIASWGIGVGLHVLLAYLLTKKQ
;
A
#
# COMPACT_ATOMS: atom_id res chain seq x y z
N MET A 1 3.62 45.57 13.23
CA MET A 1 3.89 44.15 13.55
C MET A 1 4.97 43.67 12.59
N SER A 2 6.12 43.30 13.14
CA SER A 2 7.31 42.88 12.41
C SER A 2 7.08 41.49 11.83
N THR A 3 7.17 41.35 10.51
CA THR A 3 7.27 40.06 9.82
C THR A 3 8.63 39.45 10.16
N THR A 4 8.70 38.73 11.28
CA THR A 4 9.83 37.86 11.56
C THR A 4 9.84 36.78 10.49
N ASN A 5 10.67 36.97 9.46
CA ASN A 5 11.15 35.90 8.62
C ASN A 5 11.74 34.85 9.57
N LEU A 6 10.94 33.82 9.86
CA LEU A 6 11.48 32.56 10.32
C LEU A 6 12.30 32.06 9.15
N GLU A 7 13.58 32.45 9.11
CA GLU A 7 14.61 31.70 8.41
C GLU A 7 14.33 30.25 8.77
N LYS A 8 13.82 29.47 7.80
CA LYS A 8 13.90 28.02 7.87
C LYS A 8 15.37 27.77 8.11
N LYS A 9 15.73 27.51 9.37
CA LYS A 9 17.07 27.19 9.81
C LYS A 9 17.47 26.05 8.91
N GLU A 10 18.24 26.35 7.86
CA GLU A 10 18.74 25.37 6.93
C GLU A 10 19.60 24.47 7.81
N VAL A 11 19.00 23.38 8.29
CA VAL A 11 19.74 22.26 8.83
C VAL A 11 20.80 22.02 7.77
N SER A 12 22.06 22.29 8.14
CA SER A 12 23.13 22.41 7.15
C SER A 12 23.05 21.19 6.24
N GLY A 13 22.95 21.41 4.93
CA GLY A 13 22.76 20.30 3.98
C GLY A 13 23.77 19.17 4.20
N LEU A 14 24.93 19.51 4.77
CA LEU A 14 25.96 18.60 5.25
C LEU A 14 25.49 17.59 6.31
N ALA A 15 24.74 18.00 7.34
CA ALA A 15 24.30 17.09 8.41
C ALA A 15 23.27 16.06 7.88
N ALA A 16 22.29 16.52 7.09
CA ALA A 16 21.33 15.64 6.43
C ALA A 16 22.00 14.68 5.43
N PHE A 17 22.99 15.19 4.70
CA PHE A 17 23.80 14.41 3.76
C PHE A 17 24.65 13.34 4.46
N ILE A 18 25.31 13.67 5.57
CA ILE A 18 26.07 12.72 6.37
C ILE A 18 25.15 11.67 7.00
N ALA A 19 23.97 12.07 7.49
CA ALA A 19 22.99 11.14 8.05
C ALA A 19 22.56 10.07 7.04
N ASN A 20 22.20 10.46 5.82
CA ASN A 20 21.78 9.51 4.78
C ASN A 20 22.88 8.51 4.40
N ARG A 21 24.14 8.95 4.38
CA ARG A 21 25.31 8.07 4.15
C ARG A 21 25.45 7.04 5.26
N ILE A 22 25.49 7.51 6.51
CA ILE A 22 25.69 6.65 7.68
C ILE A 22 24.56 5.62 7.75
N VAL A 23 23.31 6.06 7.58
CA VAL A 23 22.14 5.17 7.58
C VAL A 23 22.27 4.09 6.51
N PHE A 24 22.61 4.46 5.26
CA PHE A 24 22.78 3.47 4.20
C PHE A 24 23.89 2.46 4.53
N TYR A 25 25.07 2.91 4.95
CA TYR A 25 26.19 2.01 5.27
C TYR A 25 25.88 1.09 6.44
N LEU A 26 25.15 1.57 7.45
CA LEU A 26 24.71 0.73 8.57
C LEU A 26 23.74 -0.36 8.09
N HIS A 27 22.74 -0.02 7.26
CA HIS A 27 21.83 -1.04 6.70
C HIS A 27 22.57 -2.04 5.81
N ALA A 28 23.52 -1.58 4.99
CA ALA A 28 24.33 -2.45 4.14
C ALA A 28 25.22 -3.40 4.96
N PHE A 29 25.83 -2.89 6.03
CA PHE A 29 26.62 -3.70 6.96
C PHE A 29 25.74 -4.74 7.67
N SER A 30 24.62 -4.33 8.27
CA SER A 30 23.68 -5.24 8.93
C SER A 30 23.18 -6.32 7.98
N TYR A 31 22.82 -5.95 6.74
CA TYR A 31 22.42 -6.89 5.70
C TYR A 31 23.50 -7.95 5.43
N LEU A 32 24.75 -7.51 5.23
CA LEU A 32 25.86 -8.42 4.95
C LEU A 32 26.14 -9.34 6.16
N SER A 33 26.18 -8.78 7.38
CA SER A 33 26.41 -9.56 8.59
C SER A 33 25.34 -10.63 8.82
N VAL A 34 24.06 -10.27 8.67
CA VAL A 34 22.95 -11.22 8.80
C VAL A 34 23.02 -12.27 7.69
N SER A 35 23.27 -11.88 6.45
CA SER A 35 23.37 -12.80 5.31
C SER A 35 24.49 -13.83 5.50
N ILE A 36 25.66 -13.40 5.97
CA ILE A 36 26.78 -14.29 6.31
C ILE A 36 26.38 -15.23 7.44
N LEU A 37 25.79 -14.71 8.52
CA LEU A 37 25.37 -15.52 9.66
C LEU A 37 24.35 -16.59 9.26
N LEU A 38 23.29 -16.23 8.52
CA LEU A 38 22.27 -17.18 8.06
C LEU A 38 22.87 -18.23 7.11
N THR A 39 23.84 -17.85 6.28
CA THR A 39 24.60 -18.79 5.44
C THR A 39 25.38 -19.79 6.27
N LEU A 40 26.09 -19.32 7.31
CA LEU A 40 26.83 -20.20 8.23
C LEU A 40 25.88 -21.15 8.98
N ILE A 41 24.74 -20.65 9.47
CA ILE A 41 23.71 -21.48 10.12
C ILE A 41 23.22 -22.53 9.13
N TRP A 42 22.91 -22.16 7.89
CA TRP A 42 22.50 -23.11 6.86
C TRP A 42 23.56 -24.18 6.61
N VAL A 43 24.83 -23.81 6.38
CA VAL A 43 25.92 -24.78 6.16
C VAL A 43 26.01 -25.81 7.32
N VAL A 44 25.90 -25.34 8.57
CA VAL A 44 25.96 -26.22 9.75
C VAL A 44 24.70 -27.09 9.86
N THR A 45 23.52 -26.51 9.67
CA THR A 45 22.23 -27.18 9.87
C THR A 45 21.86 -28.13 8.73
N THR A 46 22.31 -27.87 7.50
CA THR A 46 22.10 -28.77 6.35
C THR A 46 22.75 -30.13 6.62
N ASN A 47 23.95 -30.14 7.20
CA ASN A 47 24.62 -31.39 7.60
C ASN A 47 23.88 -32.17 8.70
N LEU A 48 23.10 -31.48 9.54
CA LEU A 48 22.37 -32.06 10.67
C LEU A 48 20.95 -32.50 10.31
N THR A 49 20.26 -31.73 9.49
CA THR A 49 18.82 -31.88 9.20
C THR A 49 18.54 -32.53 7.85
N GLY A 50 19.54 -32.57 6.95
CA GLY A 50 19.35 -33.02 5.57
C GLY A 50 18.56 -32.05 4.68
N ILE A 51 18.19 -30.87 5.18
CA ILE A 51 17.48 -29.85 4.40
C ILE A 51 18.46 -29.23 3.39
N GLY A 52 18.42 -29.72 2.14
CA GLY A 52 19.40 -29.35 1.11
C GLY A 52 19.18 -28.01 0.42
N TYR A 53 18.02 -27.36 0.57
CA TYR A 53 17.75 -26.10 -0.13
C TYR A 53 18.31 -24.90 0.63
N PHE A 54 18.82 -23.90 -0.11
CA PHE A 54 19.44 -22.70 0.43
C PHE A 54 18.42 -21.71 1.00
N TRP A 55 17.81 -22.03 2.16
CA TRP A 55 16.81 -21.17 2.80
C TRP A 55 17.29 -19.74 3.15
N PRO A 56 18.60 -19.43 3.36
CA PRO A 56 19.03 -18.05 3.56
C PRO A 56 18.67 -17.11 2.41
N LEU A 57 18.45 -17.65 1.21
CA LEU A 57 18.00 -16.92 0.03
C LEU A 57 16.76 -16.05 0.33
N PHE A 58 15.78 -16.57 1.08
CA PHE A 58 14.55 -15.84 1.38
C PHE A 58 14.82 -14.59 2.23
N ALA A 59 15.69 -14.70 3.23
CA ALA A 59 16.08 -13.56 4.06
C ALA A 59 16.94 -12.56 3.29
N MET A 60 17.89 -13.06 2.48
CA MET A 60 18.75 -12.23 1.63
C MET A 60 17.91 -11.41 0.64
N PHE A 61 16.97 -12.01 -0.07
CA PHE A 61 16.12 -11.25 -0.99
C PHE A 61 15.13 -10.36 -0.24
N GLY A 62 14.51 -10.86 0.84
CA GLY A 62 13.58 -10.08 1.67
C GLY A 62 14.18 -8.79 2.22
N TRP A 63 15.43 -8.82 2.69
CA TRP A 63 16.14 -7.64 3.18
C TRP A 63 16.89 -6.89 2.07
N GLY A 64 17.24 -7.59 0.99
CA GLY A 64 17.95 -7.05 -0.17
C GLY A 64 17.08 -6.07 -0.97
N PHE A 65 15.77 -6.31 -1.10
CA PHE A 65 14.89 -5.36 -1.82
C PHE A 65 14.84 -3.98 -1.16
N PRO A 66 14.55 -3.85 0.16
CA PRO A 66 14.59 -2.56 0.85
C PRO A 66 15.98 -1.93 0.83
N LEU A 67 17.05 -2.72 0.98
CA LEU A 67 18.41 -2.20 0.89
C LEU A 67 18.68 -1.57 -0.49
N GLY A 68 18.21 -2.19 -1.57
CA GLY A 68 18.28 -1.64 -2.92
C GLY A 68 17.52 -0.31 -3.07
N LEU A 69 16.34 -0.19 -2.45
CA LEU A 69 15.60 1.09 -2.39
C LEU A 69 16.40 2.16 -1.64
N HIS A 70 17.00 1.81 -0.50
CA HIS A 70 17.88 2.71 0.24
C HIS A 70 19.11 3.12 -0.58
N LEU A 71 19.70 2.23 -1.36
CA LEU A 71 20.79 2.54 -2.27
C LEU A 71 20.34 3.53 -3.35
N ILE A 72 19.21 3.31 -4.01
CA ILE A 72 18.67 4.23 -5.02
C ILE A 72 18.39 5.60 -4.41
N ALA A 73 17.76 5.64 -3.25
CA ALA A 73 17.51 6.89 -2.53
C ALA A 73 18.84 7.58 -2.17
N TYR A 74 19.83 6.83 -1.68
CA TYR A 74 21.16 7.35 -1.40
C TYR A 74 21.78 7.97 -2.66
N LEU A 75 21.83 7.26 -3.77
CA LEU A 75 22.42 7.73 -5.03
C LEU A 75 21.68 8.95 -5.59
N MET A 76 20.35 8.96 -5.50
CA MET A 76 19.47 10.01 -5.99
C MET A 76 19.56 11.30 -5.18
N TYR A 77 19.55 11.22 -3.84
CA TYR A 77 19.51 12.40 -2.97
C TYR A 77 20.89 12.94 -2.59
N ASN A 78 21.96 12.20 -2.88
CA ASN A 78 23.35 12.66 -2.72
C ASN A 78 23.99 13.06 -4.06
N ASP A 79 23.17 13.23 -5.12
CA ASP A 79 23.59 13.62 -6.46
C ASP A 79 24.77 12.80 -7.00
N LYS A 80 24.80 11.49 -6.70
CA LYS A 80 25.87 10.57 -7.13
C LYS A 80 25.71 10.10 -8.56
N ILE A 81 24.48 10.10 -9.06
CA ILE A 81 24.13 9.78 -10.45
C ILE A 81 23.33 10.94 -11.01
N GLU A 82 23.87 11.62 -12.03
CA GLU A 82 23.26 12.81 -12.64
C GLU A 82 21.82 12.55 -13.12
N TYR A 83 21.58 11.40 -13.75
CA TYR A 83 20.25 11.01 -14.19
C TYR A 83 19.24 10.95 -13.04
N LEU A 84 19.60 10.29 -11.92
CA LEU A 84 18.72 10.21 -10.75
C LEU A 84 18.50 11.57 -10.10
N ALA A 85 19.53 12.41 -10.05
CA ALA A 85 19.42 13.79 -9.58
C ALA A 85 18.44 14.61 -10.44
N LYS A 86 18.48 14.42 -11.76
CA LYS A 86 17.53 15.04 -12.70
C LYS A 86 16.11 14.53 -12.46
N VAL A 87 15.90 13.21 -12.34
CA VAL A 87 14.60 12.58 -12.06
C VAL A 87 13.99 13.11 -10.76
N ARG A 88 14.80 13.22 -9.69
CA ARG A 88 14.37 13.79 -8.39
C ARG A 88 13.78 15.19 -8.53
N ARG A 89 14.29 16.00 -9.45
CA ARG A 89 13.84 17.38 -9.69
C ARG A 89 12.62 17.47 -10.62
N GLN A 90 12.16 16.36 -11.21
CA GLN A 90 11.04 16.37 -12.15
C GLN A 90 9.68 16.29 -11.45
N SER A 91 9.39 15.18 -10.79
CA SER A 91 8.11 14.98 -10.10
C SER A 91 8.21 13.84 -9.09
N ALA A 92 7.31 13.83 -8.11
CA ALA A 92 7.19 12.70 -7.18
C ALA A 92 6.88 11.39 -7.92
N PHE A 93 6.07 11.45 -9.00
CA PHE A 93 5.78 10.30 -9.85
C PHE A 93 7.04 9.74 -10.53
N SER A 94 7.95 10.61 -10.96
CA SER A 94 9.21 10.23 -11.60
C SER A 94 10.12 9.46 -10.64
N ILE A 95 10.20 9.89 -9.38
CA ILE A 95 10.90 9.16 -8.31
C ILE A 95 10.24 7.80 -8.07
N LEU A 96 8.91 7.79 -7.96
CA LEU A 96 8.13 6.59 -7.72
C LEU A 96 8.34 5.55 -8.83
N PHE A 97 8.40 5.97 -10.09
CA PHE A 97 8.68 5.10 -11.23
C PHE A 97 10.03 4.39 -11.10
N VAL A 98 11.10 5.08 -10.66
CA VAL A 98 12.42 4.46 -10.46
C VAL A 98 12.35 3.39 -9.37
N PHE A 99 11.65 3.64 -8.27
CA PHE A 99 11.45 2.64 -7.23
C PHE A 99 10.63 1.45 -7.70
N HIS A 100 9.57 1.68 -8.48
CA HIS A 100 8.77 0.62 -9.09
C HIS A 100 9.59 -0.21 -10.08
N ALA A 101 10.43 0.42 -10.89
CA ALA A 101 11.32 -0.29 -11.81
C ALA A 101 12.29 -1.22 -11.07
N TRP A 102 12.88 -0.74 -9.97
CA TRP A 102 13.73 -1.57 -9.12
C TRP A 102 12.96 -2.75 -8.51
N LEU A 103 11.80 -2.49 -7.90
CA LEU A 103 10.98 -3.54 -7.29
C LEU A 103 10.53 -4.56 -8.34
N TYR A 104 10.04 -4.09 -9.49
CA TYR A 104 9.63 -4.94 -10.59
C TYR A 104 10.77 -5.87 -11.03
N LEU A 105 11.97 -5.32 -11.33
CA LEU A 105 13.09 -6.12 -11.80
C LEU A 105 13.61 -7.09 -10.72
N SER A 106 13.79 -6.60 -9.50
CA SER A 106 14.40 -7.39 -8.42
C SER A 106 13.46 -8.50 -7.92
N VAL A 107 12.18 -8.20 -7.67
CA VAL A 107 11.19 -9.19 -7.21
C VAL A 107 10.95 -10.25 -8.28
N ASN A 108 10.80 -9.85 -9.56
CA ASN A 108 10.62 -10.85 -10.63
C ASN A 108 11.86 -11.73 -10.83
N THR A 109 13.06 -11.17 -10.71
CA THR A 109 14.30 -11.97 -10.73
C THR A 109 14.31 -12.99 -9.60
N PHE A 110 13.91 -12.58 -8.40
CA PHE A 110 13.80 -13.49 -7.26
C PHE A 110 12.77 -14.59 -7.47
N ILE A 111 11.56 -14.24 -7.92
CA ILE A 111 10.49 -15.21 -8.20
C ILE A 111 10.94 -16.19 -9.28
N MET A 112 11.64 -15.73 -10.31
CA MET A 112 12.24 -16.59 -11.34
C MET A 112 13.27 -17.55 -10.75
N ILE A 113 14.15 -17.08 -9.85
CA ILE A 113 15.12 -17.95 -9.15
C ILE A 113 14.38 -19.00 -8.31
N ILE A 114 13.38 -18.60 -7.51
CA ILE A 114 12.56 -19.52 -6.71
C ILE A 114 11.90 -20.55 -7.61
N ASN A 115 11.29 -20.12 -8.71
CA ASN A 115 10.59 -21.03 -9.61
C ASN A 115 11.53 -22.06 -10.20
N PHE A 116 12.67 -21.65 -10.78
CA PHE A 116 13.66 -22.59 -11.33
C PHE A 116 14.30 -23.49 -10.26
N THR A 117 14.35 -23.04 -9.01
CA THR A 117 14.94 -23.83 -7.91
C THR A 117 13.98 -24.91 -7.40
N PHE A 118 12.70 -24.57 -7.24
CA PHE A 118 11.74 -25.44 -6.53
C PHE A 118 10.75 -26.15 -7.44
N THR A 119 10.46 -25.60 -8.62
CA THR A 119 9.39 -26.08 -9.53
C THR A 119 9.79 -25.85 -11.00
N PRO A 120 10.96 -26.36 -11.45
CA PRO A 120 11.50 -26.06 -12.78
C PRO A 120 10.58 -26.50 -13.93
N ASP A 121 9.73 -27.51 -13.70
CA ASP A 121 8.80 -28.04 -14.70
C ASP A 121 7.55 -27.16 -14.91
N LEU A 122 7.30 -26.19 -14.02
CA LEU A 122 6.16 -25.28 -14.09
C LEU A 122 6.65 -23.83 -14.03
N PRO A 123 6.92 -23.16 -15.16
CA PRO A 123 7.50 -21.81 -15.20
C PRO A 123 6.48 -20.70 -14.83
N TYR A 124 5.85 -20.80 -13.67
CA TYR A 124 4.86 -19.85 -13.16
C TYR A 124 5.37 -18.41 -13.05
N PHE A 125 6.69 -18.18 -12.97
CA PHE A 125 7.27 -16.83 -12.91
C PHE A 125 6.89 -15.98 -14.14
N ILE A 126 6.66 -16.60 -15.30
CA ILE A 126 6.26 -15.92 -16.55
C ILE A 126 4.97 -15.13 -16.32
N TRP A 127 4.02 -15.68 -15.55
CA TRP A 127 2.76 -15.03 -15.24
C TRP A 127 2.94 -13.82 -14.34
N VAL A 128 3.80 -13.93 -13.33
CA VAL A 128 4.08 -12.80 -12.44
C VAL A 128 4.77 -11.68 -13.23
N VAL A 129 5.75 -12.02 -14.06
CA VAL A 129 6.43 -11.07 -14.95
C VAL A 129 5.45 -10.42 -15.92
N ALA A 130 4.60 -11.19 -16.59
CA ALA A 130 3.66 -10.67 -17.58
C ALA A 130 2.60 -9.75 -16.93
N LEU A 131 1.94 -10.21 -15.87
CA LEU A 131 0.88 -9.46 -15.20
C LEU A 131 1.41 -8.20 -14.53
N TRP A 132 2.52 -8.28 -13.80
CA TRP A 132 3.16 -7.10 -13.23
C TRP A 132 3.74 -6.21 -14.33
N GLY A 133 4.18 -6.79 -15.45
CA GLY A 133 4.76 -6.10 -16.60
C GLY A 133 3.76 -5.18 -17.28
N ILE A 134 2.49 -5.57 -17.32
CA ILE A 134 1.40 -4.69 -17.77
C ILE A 134 1.27 -3.47 -16.85
N GLY A 135 1.20 -3.68 -15.53
CA GLY A 135 1.14 -2.60 -14.55
C GLY A 135 2.36 -1.68 -14.63
N PHE A 136 3.56 -2.26 -14.74
CA PHE A 136 4.80 -1.51 -14.94
C PHE A 136 4.80 -0.73 -16.27
N GLY A 137 4.25 -1.31 -17.34
CA GLY A 137 4.05 -0.64 -18.62
C GLY A 137 3.20 0.63 -18.49
N PHE A 138 2.10 0.59 -17.73
CA PHE A 138 1.31 1.79 -17.43
C PHE A 138 2.08 2.83 -16.62
N HIS A 139 2.86 2.40 -15.62
CA HIS A 139 3.74 3.32 -14.91
C HIS A 139 4.78 3.98 -15.84
N ALA A 140 5.33 3.23 -16.80
CA ALA A 140 6.28 3.75 -17.79
C ALA A 140 5.61 4.73 -18.76
N ILE A 141 4.43 4.40 -19.29
CA ILE A 141 3.64 5.32 -20.13
C ILE A 141 3.33 6.59 -19.35
N GLY A 142 2.80 6.43 -18.13
CA GLY A 142 2.54 7.53 -17.20
C GLY A 142 3.78 8.40 -17.01
N PHE A 143 4.94 7.80 -16.76
CA PHE A 143 6.21 8.52 -16.57
C PHE A 143 6.57 9.40 -17.76
N LEU A 144 6.35 8.90 -18.99
CA LEU A 144 6.66 9.62 -20.22
C LEU A 144 5.65 10.74 -20.55
N VAL A 145 4.37 10.53 -20.24
CA VAL A 145 3.28 11.42 -20.68
C VAL A 145 2.69 12.30 -19.58
N TRP A 146 3.10 12.10 -18.31
CA TRP A 146 2.53 12.76 -17.14
C TRP A 146 2.49 14.28 -17.26
N ARG A 147 3.64 14.89 -17.55
CA ARG A 147 3.79 16.34 -17.64
C ARG A 147 2.98 16.93 -18.80
N PRO A 148 3.12 16.44 -20.05
CA PRO A 148 2.27 16.91 -21.15
C PRO A 148 0.77 16.84 -20.86
N PHE A 149 0.31 15.76 -20.21
CA PHE A 149 -1.10 15.58 -19.90
C PHE A 149 -1.58 16.56 -18.82
N ILE A 150 -0.79 16.76 -17.76
CA ILE A 150 -1.10 17.76 -16.74
C ILE A 150 -1.16 19.15 -17.35
N THR A 151 -0.14 19.57 -18.12
CA THR A 151 -0.11 20.91 -18.71
C THR A 151 -1.32 21.16 -19.63
N LYS A 152 -1.68 20.18 -20.47
CA LYS A 152 -2.88 20.27 -21.33
C LYS A 152 -4.16 20.39 -20.50
N GLU A 153 -4.28 19.63 -19.42
CA GLU A 153 -5.46 19.71 -18.56
C GLU A 153 -5.49 21.01 -17.74
N GLU A 154 -4.35 21.53 -17.30
CA GLU A 154 -4.23 22.84 -16.66
C GLU A 154 -4.70 23.96 -17.60
N GLU A 155 -4.26 23.98 -18.86
CA GLU A 155 -4.68 24.96 -19.86
C GLU A 155 -6.21 24.96 -20.05
N LYS A 156 -6.80 23.76 -20.20
CA LYS A 156 -8.24 23.59 -20.28
C LYS A 156 -8.94 24.09 -19.02
N LEU A 157 -8.45 23.71 -17.83
CA LEU A 157 -9.06 24.13 -16.56
C LEU A 157 -8.93 25.64 -16.31
N LYS A 158 -7.87 26.31 -16.76
CA LYS A 158 -7.75 27.78 -16.68
C LYS A 158 -8.87 28.47 -17.46
N THR A 159 -9.34 27.89 -18.57
CA THR A 159 -10.48 28.46 -19.33
C THR A 159 -11.82 28.28 -18.60
N ILE A 160 -12.02 27.16 -17.91
CA ILE A 160 -13.26 26.84 -17.19
C ILE A 160 -13.30 27.59 -15.85
N PHE A 161 -12.15 27.74 -15.19
CA PHE A 161 -12.00 28.29 -13.84
C PHE A 161 -11.02 29.47 -13.82
N PRO A 162 -11.32 30.59 -14.51
CA PRO A 162 -10.38 31.72 -14.62
C PRO A 162 -10.03 32.37 -13.27
N ASN A 163 -10.88 32.19 -12.25
CA ASN A 163 -10.70 32.76 -10.93
C ASN A 163 -9.91 31.86 -9.95
N TYR A 164 -9.50 30.65 -10.38
CA TYR A 164 -8.73 29.75 -9.52
C TYR A 164 -7.24 30.06 -9.60
N SER A 165 -6.55 29.96 -8.46
CA SER A 165 -5.09 30.08 -8.43
C SER A 165 -4.44 28.95 -9.25
N GLU A 166 -3.27 29.22 -9.83
CA GLU A 166 -2.55 28.22 -10.65
C GLU A 166 -2.28 26.93 -9.88
N LYS A 167 -1.97 27.06 -8.58
CA LYS A 167 -1.75 25.92 -7.69
C LYS A 167 -2.99 25.05 -7.53
N ARG A 168 -4.17 25.67 -7.40
CA ARG A 168 -5.45 24.95 -7.34
C ARG A 168 -5.76 24.28 -8.67
N ILE A 169 -5.55 24.97 -9.80
CA ILE A 169 -5.70 24.40 -11.14
C ILE A 169 -4.80 23.17 -11.31
N GLY A 170 -3.51 23.27 -10.99
CA GLY A 170 -2.57 22.15 -11.10
C GLY A 170 -2.93 20.96 -10.22
N SER A 171 -3.49 21.20 -9.02
CA SER A 171 -4.00 20.12 -8.17
C SER A 171 -5.22 19.41 -8.77
N ILE A 172 -6.13 20.14 -9.42
CA ILE A 172 -7.30 19.56 -10.09
C ILE A 172 -6.86 18.80 -11.35
N ALA A 173 -5.99 19.39 -12.16
CA ALA A 173 -5.42 18.77 -13.35
C ALA A 173 -4.71 17.43 -13.01
N SER A 174 -3.88 17.44 -11.97
CA SER A 174 -3.22 16.22 -11.48
C SER A 174 -4.24 15.14 -11.09
N SER A 175 -5.31 15.52 -10.38
CA SER A 175 -6.38 14.60 -10.00
C SER A 175 -7.11 14.03 -11.22
N HIS A 176 -7.40 14.85 -12.24
CA HIS A 176 -8.04 14.40 -13.48
C HIS A 176 -7.18 13.38 -14.23
N VAL A 177 -5.87 13.65 -14.32
CA VAL A 177 -4.91 12.75 -14.97
C VAL A 177 -4.77 11.44 -14.20
N ILE A 178 -4.72 11.47 -12.87
CA ILE A 178 -4.72 10.26 -12.02
C ILE A 178 -5.96 9.41 -12.30
N GLN A 179 -7.14 10.02 -12.24
CA GLN A 179 -8.41 9.31 -12.43
C GLN A 179 -8.54 8.73 -13.84
N PHE A 180 -8.05 9.44 -14.86
CA PHE A 180 -7.97 8.91 -16.22
C PHE A 180 -7.09 7.65 -16.30
N TRP A 181 -5.87 7.69 -15.75
CA TRP A 181 -4.96 6.55 -15.78
C TRP A 181 -5.49 5.37 -14.96
N LEU A 182 -6.13 5.63 -13.83
CA LEU A 182 -6.78 4.60 -13.03
C LEU A 182 -7.84 3.85 -13.83
N LEU A 183 -8.70 4.57 -14.56
CA LEU A 183 -9.70 3.98 -15.43
C LEU A 183 -9.06 3.15 -16.56
N VAL A 184 -8.03 3.67 -17.23
CA VAL A 184 -7.33 2.97 -18.32
C VAL A 184 -6.68 1.67 -17.82
N ILE A 185 -6.07 1.68 -16.64
CA ILE A 185 -5.45 0.50 -16.01
C ILE A 185 -6.51 -0.56 -15.74
N HIS A 186 -7.62 -0.22 -15.09
CA HIS A 186 -8.68 -1.19 -14.80
C HIS A 186 -9.32 -1.75 -16.06
N LEU A 187 -9.54 -0.91 -17.08
CA LEU A 187 -10.06 -1.37 -18.37
C LEU A 187 -9.09 -2.36 -19.03
N SER A 188 -7.80 -2.07 -18.98
CA SER A 188 -6.77 -2.92 -19.58
C SER A 188 -6.62 -4.23 -18.82
N TYR A 189 -6.68 -4.19 -17.48
CA TYR A 189 -6.69 -5.38 -16.64
C TYR A 189 -7.92 -6.24 -16.93
N PHE A 190 -9.10 -5.64 -17.05
CA PHE A 190 -10.31 -6.34 -17.46
C PHE A 190 -10.13 -7.04 -18.82
N ILE A 191 -9.62 -6.34 -19.83
CA ILE A 191 -9.39 -6.93 -21.16
C ILE A 191 -8.42 -8.11 -21.06
N VAL A 192 -7.29 -7.95 -20.37
CA VAL A 192 -6.27 -9.00 -20.23
C VAL A 192 -6.82 -10.21 -19.49
N VAL A 193 -7.49 -10.01 -18.35
CA VAL A 193 -8.07 -11.11 -17.57
C VAL A 193 -9.11 -11.87 -18.37
N ASN A 194 -9.99 -11.17 -19.10
CA ASN A 194 -10.95 -11.83 -19.98
C ASN A 194 -10.25 -12.60 -21.09
N LEU A 195 -9.26 -12.01 -21.77
CA LEU A 195 -8.48 -12.71 -22.78
C LEU A 195 -7.82 -13.97 -22.21
N LEU A 196 -7.25 -13.91 -21.01
CA LEU A 196 -6.63 -15.07 -20.36
C LEU A 196 -7.67 -16.15 -20.05
N PHE A 197 -8.84 -15.80 -19.54
CA PHE A 197 -9.92 -16.78 -19.32
C PHE A 197 -10.37 -17.45 -20.62
N TYR A 198 -10.53 -16.70 -21.71
CA TYR A 198 -10.99 -17.26 -22.99
C TYR A 198 -9.87 -17.95 -23.80
N LEU A 199 -8.60 -17.71 -23.47
CA LEU A 199 -7.45 -18.36 -24.12
C LEU A 199 -7.04 -19.67 -23.44
N GLU A 200 -7.70 -20.07 -22.35
CA GLU A 200 -7.42 -21.31 -21.61
C GLU A 200 -7.47 -22.54 -22.53
N GLU A 201 -8.44 -22.61 -23.45
CA GLU A 201 -8.56 -23.70 -24.44
C GLU A 201 -7.31 -23.85 -25.32
N PHE A 202 -6.48 -22.81 -25.42
CA PHE A 202 -5.28 -22.77 -26.27
C PHE A 202 -3.97 -22.87 -25.50
N LEU A 203 -3.99 -22.82 -24.16
CA LEU A 203 -2.79 -22.82 -23.32
C LEU A 203 -2.82 -24.02 -22.34
N PRO A 204 -2.41 -25.23 -22.79
CA PRO A 204 -2.57 -26.48 -22.04
C PRO A 204 -1.81 -26.56 -20.71
N PHE A 205 -0.99 -25.56 -20.38
CA PHE A 205 -0.29 -25.44 -19.11
C PHE A 205 -1.05 -24.61 -18.06
N ILE A 206 -2.12 -23.92 -18.46
CA ILE A 206 -3.13 -23.34 -17.57
C ILE A 206 -4.17 -24.43 -17.35
N ASN A 207 -3.78 -25.50 -16.65
CA ASN A 207 -4.73 -26.55 -16.30
C ASN A 207 -5.56 -26.06 -15.11
N LEU A 208 -6.58 -25.24 -15.37
CA LEU A 208 -7.60 -24.88 -14.36
C LEU A 208 -8.62 -26.01 -14.25
N GLU A 209 -8.13 -27.23 -14.02
CA GLU A 209 -8.95 -28.42 -13.80
C GLU A 209 -10.06 -28.08 -12.78
N GLY A 210 -11.31 -28.06 -13.25
CA GLY A 210 -12.48 -27.76 -12.42
C GLY A 210 -13.10 -26.36 -12.60
N MET A 211 -12.53 -25.47 -13.42
CA MET A 211 -13.19 -24.22 -13.79
C MET A 211 -14.09 -24.45 -15.01
N ASP A 212 -15.39 -24.20 -14.87
CA ASP A 212 -16.30 -24.28 -16.02
C ASP A 212 -16.52 -22.90 -16.66
N ILE A 213 -17.17 -22.86 -17.82
CA ILE A 213 -17.49 -21.61 -18.53
C ILE A 213 -18.30 -20.62 -17.66
N ILE A 214 -19.07 -21.11 -16.69
CA ILE A 214 -19.86 -20.27 -15.79
C ILE A 214 -18.93 -19.53 -14.82
N ASP A 215 -17.80 -20.11 -14.38
CA ASP A 215 -16.82 -19.44 -13.51
C ASP A 215 -16.11 -18.31 -14.23
N ILE A 216 -15.76 -18.54 -15.50
CA ILE A 216 -15.20 -17.51 -16.38
C ILE A 216 -16.18 -16.35 -16.50
N ILE A 217 -17.46 -16.64 -16.80
CA ILE A 217 -18.51 -15.60 -16.89
C ILE A 217 -18.63 -14.82 -15.58
N TYR A 218 -18.61 -15.50 -14.43
CA TYR A 218 -18.68 -14.80 -13.14
C TYR A 218 -17.45 -13.95 -12.86
N GLY A 219 -16.25 -14.43 -13.17
CA GLY A 219 -15.02 -13.65 -13.11
C GLY A 219 -15.12 -12.39 -13.98
N SER A 220 -15.57 -12.53 -15.23
CA SER A 220 -15.81 -11.42 -16.15
C SER A 220 -16.82 -10.41 -15.60
N ILE A 221 -17.95 -10.86 -15.05
CA ILE A 221 -18.96 -9.97 -14.47
C ILE A 221 -18.39 -9.21 -13.26
N ALA A 222 -17.68 -9.89 -12.35
CA ALA A 222 -17.06 -9.27 -11.19
C ALA A 222 -16.08 -8.15 -11.59
N TRP A 223 -15.19 -8.43 -12.55
CA TRP A 223 -14.28 -7.43 -13.08
C TRP A 223 -15.00 -6.31 -13.84
N GLY A 224 -16.08 -6.63 -14.56
CA GLY A 224 -16.92 -5.65 -15.25
C GLY A 224 -17.57 -4.66 -14.28
N ILE A 225 -18.03 -5.14 -13.12
CA ILE A 225 -18.54 -4.28 -12.04
C ILE A 225 -17.46 -3.30 -11.56
N ILE A 226 -16.23 -3.78 -11.33
CA ILE A 226 -15.09 -2.94 -10.91
C ILE A 226 -14.80 -1.85 -11.95
N VAL A 227 -14.72 -2.21 -13.23
CA VAL A 227 -14.53 -1.22 -14.32
C VAL A 227 -15.67 -0.21 -14.35
N GLY A 228 -16.92 -0.67 -14.19
CA GLY A 228 -18.09 0.20 -14.14
C GLY A 228 -18.03 1.22 -13.00
N ILE A 229 -17.60 0.78 -11.81
CA ILE A 229 -17.42 1.67 -10.63
C ILE A 229 -16.38 2.74 -10.92
N HIS A 230 -15.21 2.39 -11.47
CA HIS A 230 -14.18 3.38 -11.81
C HIS A 230 -14.57 4.30 -12.97
N ALA A 231 -15.37 3.83 -13.93
CA ALA A 231 -15.92 4.69 -14.97
C ALA A 231 -16.90 5.73 -14.39
N LEU A 232 -17.73 5.33 -13.42
CA LEU A 232 -18.61 6.25 -12.68
C LEU A 232 -17.81 7.21 -11.79
N GLU A 233 -16.73 6.75 -11.17
CA GLU A 233 -15.81 7.60 -10.39
C GLU A 233 -15.22 8.69 -11.28
N TYR A 234 -14.68 8.31 -12.45
CA TYR A 234 -14.18 9.25 -13.44
C TYR A 234 -15.27 10.26 -13.85
N TYR A 235 -16.49 9.79 -14.14
CA TYR A 235 -17.61 10.67 -14.47
C TYR A 235 -17.93 11.66 -13.33
N PHE A 236 -18.02 11.21 -12.09
CA PHE A 236 -18.37 12.08 -10.96
C PHE A 236 -17.27 13.09 -10.60
N PHE A 237 -16.01 12.67 -10.63
CA PHE A 237 -14.89 13.49 -10.15
C PHE A 237 -14.20 14.31 -11.23
N VAL A 238 -14.26 13.87 -12.50
CA VAL A 238 -13.62 14.58 -13.62
C VAL A 238 -14.66 15.30 -14.47
N ILE A 239 -15.74 14.63 -14.89
CA ILE A 239 -16.74 15.23 -15.79
C ILE A 239 -17.69 16.16 -15.01
N GLN A 240 -18.15 15.73 -13.83
CA GLN A 240 -19.07 16.50 -12.99
C GLN A 240 -18.34 17.26 -11.85
N VAL A 241 -17.08 17.67 -12.05
CA VAL A 241 -16.19 18.20 -10.99
C VAL A 241 -16.88 19.25 -10.08
N GLU A 242 -17.69 20.16 -10.65
CA GLU A 242 -18.38 21.21 -9.90
C GLU A 242 -19.69 20.79 -9.20
N LYS A 243 -20.34 19.72 -9.66
CA LYS A 243 -21.70 19.40 -9.20
C LYS A 243 -21.68 18.55 -7.95
N GLY A 244 -22.23 19.08 -6.87
CA GLY A 244 -22.40 18.34 -5.61
C GLY A 244 -21.12 18.23 -4.79
N LYS A 245 -21.26 17.82 -3.52
CA LYS A 245 -20.12 17.72 -2.61
C LYS A 245 -19.33 16.42 -2.88
N PRO A 246 -17.99 16.45 -2.85
CA PRO A 246 -17.15 15.25 -3.05
C PRO A 246 -17.53 14.05 -2.17
N VAL A 247 -17.90 14.31 -0.90
CA VAL A 247 -18.30 13.26 0.05
C VAL A 247 -19.55 12.50 -0.41
N TRP A 248 -20.54 13.21 -0.99
CA TRP A 248 -21.77 12.59 -1.49
C TRP A 248 -21.51 11.79 -2.76
N LYS A 249 -20.65 12.29 -3.66
CA LYS A 249 -20.21 11.52 -4.84
C LYS A 249 -19.57 10.20 -4.44
N SER A 250 -18.65 10.25 -3.47
CA SER A 250 -18.02 9.06 -2.91
C SER A 250 -19.06 8.11 -2.31
N PHE A 251 -19.98 8.62 -1.48
CA PHE A 251 -21.04 7.80 -0.90
C PHE A 251 -21.91 7.09 -1.96
N TYR A 252 -22.31 7.80 -3.02
CA TYR A 252 -23.09 7.19 -4.11
C TYR A 252 -22.32 6.07 -4.82
N LEU A 253 -21.01 6.24 -5.06
CA LEU A 253 -20.18 5.18 -5.62
C LEU A 253 -20.15 3.94 -4.71
N HIS A 254 -20.04 4.13 -3.40
CA HIS A 254 -20.05 3.02 -2.44
C HIS A 254 -21.41 2.31 -2.40
N ILE A 255 -22.54 3.02 -2.47
CA ILE A 255 -23.87 2.39 -2.60
C ILE A 255 -23.94 1.56 -3.88
N ILE A 256 -23.53 2.13 -5.02
CA ILE A 256 -23.60 1.44 -6.32
C ILE A 256 -22.71 0.18 -6.28
N ALA A 257 -21.49 0.30 -5.77
CA ALA A 257 -20.58 -0.83 -5.59
C ALA A 257 -21.18 -1.90 -4.67
N TYR A 258 -21.73 -1.49 -3.52
CA TYR A 258 -22.36 -2.39 -2.57
C TYR A 258 -23.51 -3.17 -3.20
N VAL A 259 -24.43 -2.50 -3.90
CA VAL A 259 -25.57 -3.16 -4.55
C VAL A 259 -25.09 -4.07 -5.67
N ALA A 260 -24.23 -3.60 -6.56
CA ALA A 260 -23.74 -4.38 -7.70
C ALA A 260 -23.00 -5.65 -7.24
N LEU A 261 -22.06 -5.51 -6.29
CA LEU A 261 -21.29 -6.64 -5.75
C LEU A 261 -22.19 -7.62 -4.99
N ASN A 262 -23.10 -7.16 -4.13
CA ASN A 262 -23.96 -8.09 -3.39
C ASN A 262 -24.95 -8.82 -4.30
N VAL A 263 -25.54 -8.15 -5.30
CA VAL A 263 -26.40 -8.84 -6.29
C VAL A 263 -25.59 -9.90 -7.04
N PHE A 264 -24.37 -9.59 -7.47
CA PHE A 264 -23.48 -10.56 -8.09
C PHE A 264 -23.17 -11.74 -7.17
N LEU A 265 -22.77 -11.50 -5.93
CA LEU A 265 -22.41 -12.55 -4.97
C LEU A 265 -23.62 -13.42 -4.58
N ILE A 266 -24.83 -12.85 -4.52
CA ILE A 266 -26.09 -13.59 -4.35
C ILE A 266 -26.30 -14.55 -5.52
N ILE A 267 -26.20 -14.05 -6.77
CA ILE A 267 -26.36 -14.86 -7.96
C ILE A 267 -25.31 -15.99 -7.96
N TYR A 268 -24.04 -15.66 -7.72
CA TYR A 268 -22.94 -16.62 -7.66
C TYR A 268 -23.17 -17.72 -6.62
N GLN A 269 -23.61 -17.35 -5.41
CA GLN A 269 -23.92 -18.28 -4.33
C GLN A 269 -25.00 -19.29 -4.73
N PHE A 270 -26.09 -18.83 -5.34
CA PHE A 270 -27.23 -19.69 -5.67
C PHE A 270 -26.99 -20.58 -6.89
N THR A 271 -26.09 -20.21 -7.79
CA THR A 271 -25.78 -21.04 -8.97
C THR A 271 -24.67 -22.05 -8.72
N ARG A 272 -23.77 -21.80 -7.76
CA ARG A 272 -22.69 -22.73 -7.39
C ARG A 272 -23.07 -23.78 -6.36
N SER A 273 -24.34 -23.81 -5.93
CA SER A 273 -24.90 -24.82 -5.00
C SER A 273 -23.95 -25.15 -3.84
N THR A 274 -23.41 -24.12 -3.19
CA THR A 274 -22.60 -24.37 -2.00
C THR A 274 -23.55 -24.73 -0.86
N PHE A 275 -23.24 -25.79 -0.10
CA PHE A 275 -24.01 -26.19 1.08
C PHE A 275 -24.07 -25.08 2.17
N MET A 276 -23.22 -24.07 2.03
CA MET A 276 -23.00 -23.02 3.00
C MET A 276 -23.34 -21.65 2.42
N ILE A 277 -24.33 -20.99 3.01
CA ILE A 277 -24.75 -19.63 2.64
C ILE A 277 -23.78 -18.63 3.26
N TRP A 278 -22.72 -18.22 2.54
CA TRP A 278 -21.71 -17.27 3.05
C TRP A 278 -21.99 -15.80 2.69
N ILE A 279 -22.96 -15.53 1.81
CA ILE A 279 -23.28 -14.17 1.32
C ILE A 279 -23.59 -13.15 2.41
N HIS A 280 -24.07 -13.60 3.57
CA HIS A 280 -24.38 -12.71 4.69
C HIS A 280 -23.11 -12.03 5.23
N TYR A 281 -21.92 -12.63 5.11
CA TYR A 281 -20.65 -12.05 5.55
C TYR A 281 -20.31 -10.74 4.83
N PRO A 282 -20.11 -10.71 3.50
CA PRO A 282 -19.83 -9.46 2.79
C PRO A 282 -21.00 -8.48 2.89
N LEU A 283 -22.25 -8.96 2.90
CA LEU A 283 -23.43 -8.11 3.01
C LEU A 283 -23.44 -7.30 4.32
N ILE A 284 -23.19 -7.96 5.46
CA ILE A 284 -23.14 -7.34 6.78
C ILE A 284 -21.90 -6.45 6.90
N ALA A 285 -20.72 -6.98 6.59
CA ALA A 285 -19.46 -6.27 6.75
C ALA A 285 -19.44 -4.96 5.95
N TRP A 286 -19.82 -5.01 4.67
CA TRP A 286 -19.90 -3.81 3.83
C TRP A 286 -21.09 -2.91 4.20
N GLY A 287 -22.19 -3.49 4.72
CA GLY A 287 -23.33 -2.72 5.22
C GLY A 287 -22.93 -1.81 6.38
N VAL A 288 -22.10 -2.29 7.32
CA VAL A 288 -21.54 -1.47 8.41
C VAL A 288 -20.72 -0.30 7.85
N VAL A 289 -19.84 -0.58 6.88
CA VAL A 289 -19.03 0.45 6.21
C VAL A 289 -19.91 1.50 5.53
N LEU A 290 -20.99 1.08 4.87
CA LEU A 290 -21.91 1.97 4.19
C LEU A 290 -22.64 2.91 5.18
N VAL A 291 -23.07 2.39 6.33
CA VAL A 291 -23.67 3.20 7.41
C VAL A 291 -22.69 4.24 7.93
N LEU A 292 -21.41 3.88 8.10
CA LEU A 292 -20.36 4.81 8.51
C LEU A 292 -20.14 5.91 7.46
N HIS A 293 -20.07 5.55 6.18
CA HIS A 293 -19.95 6.53 5.09
C HIS A 293 -21.16 7.47 5.03
N LEU A 294 -22.38 6.97 5.25
CA LEU A 294 -23.58 7.80 5.34
C LEU A 294 -23.47 8.79 6.50
N TYR A 295 -23.09 8.31 7.69
CA TYR A 295 -22.90 9.15 8.87
C TYR A 295 -21.88 10.27 8.62
N VAL A 296 -20.74 9.95 8.01
CA VAL A 296 -19.73 10.95 7.62
C VAL A 296 -20.27 11.93 6.58
N SER A 297 -21.01 11.45 5.59
CA SER A 297 -21.59 12.31 4.54
C SER A 297 -22.60 13.30 5.10
N LEU A 298 -23.45 12.87 6.03
CA LEU A 298 -24.43 13.71 6.72
C LEU A 298 -23.77 14.76 7.62
N ASN A 299 -22.66 14.41 8.26
CA ASN A 299 -21.95 15.28 9.21
C ASN A 299 -20.71 15.97 8.61
N TRP A 300 -20.57 15.93 7.28
CA TRP A 300 -19.33 16.34 6.59
C TRP A 300 -18.90 17.77 6.89
N GLU A 301 -19.84 18.73 6.90
CA GLU A 301 -19.49 20.13 7.16
C GLU A 301 -18.94 20.33 8.57
N LYS A 302 -19.53 19.64 9.57
CA LYS A 302 -19.07 19.68 10.96
C LYS A 302 -17.65 19.10 11.09
N PHE A 303 -17.41 17.94 10.47
CA PHE A 303 -16.08 17.32 10.49
C PHE A 303 -15.05 18.18 9.76
N LEU A 304 -15.40 18.69 8.58
CA LEU A 304 -14.51 19.52 7.79
C LEU A 304 -14.18 20.83 8.48
N SER A 305 -15.14 21.49 9.14
CA SER A 305 -14.87 22.73 9.89
C SER A 305 -13.94 22.47 11.07
N SER A 306 -14.19 21.41 11.86
CA SER A 306 -13.32 21.07 12.99
C SER A 306 -11.91 20.70 12.54
N ALA A 307 -11.76 19.94 11.45
CA ALA A 307 -10.46 19.62 10.88
C ALA A 307 -9.76 20.84 10.31
N LYS A 308 -10.49 21.74 9.62
CA LYS A 308 -9.94 23.02 9.15
C LYS A 308 -9.42 23.86 10.30
N ASP A 309 -10.19 24.02 11.38
CA ASP A 309 -9.77 24.79 12.55
C ASP A 309 -8.50 24.21 13.18
N LEU A 310 -8.39 22.88 13.24
CA LEU A 310 -7.18 22.20 13.71
C LEU A 310 -5.99 22.49 12.78
N MET A 311 -6.16 22.28 11.47
CA MET A 311 -5.11 22.51 10.47
C MET A 311 -4.67 23.97 10.41
N GLN A 312 -5.59 24.92 10.56
CA GLN A 312 -5.29 26.35 10.56
C GLN A 312 -4.48 26.79 11.80
N ARG A 313 -4.70 26.16 12.96
CA ARG A 313 -3.88 26.41 14.16
C ARG A 313 -2.49 25.81 14.02
N GLN A 314 -2.38 24.73 13.27
CA GLN A 314 -1.18 23.93 13.13
C GLN A 314 -0.26 24.40 12.00
N ILE A 315 -0.83 24.87 10.89
CA ILE A 315 -0.10 25.36 9.73
C ILE A 315 -0.15 26.89 9.75
N SER A 316 1.00 27.54 9.54
CA SER A 316 1.11 29.00 9.60
C SER A 316 0.06 29.72 8.72
N GLU A 317 -0.25 30.98 9.06
CA GLU A 317 -1.26 31.85 8.41
C GLU A 317 -1.07 32.08 6.89
N GLN A 318 -0.07 31.45 6.24
CA GLN A 318 0.33 31.72 4.87
C GLN A 318 -0.29 30.79 3.80
N LEU A 319 -1.06 29.77 4.17
CA LEU A 319 -1.71 28.90 3.18
C LEU A 319 -3.02 29.46 2.64
N GLU A 320 -3.30 29.26 1.36
CA GLU A 320 -4.61 29.54 0.77
C GLU A 320 -5.69 28.59 1.37
N ASP A 321 -6.95 29.04 1.51
CA ASP A 321 -8.04 28.23 2.11
C ASP A 321 -8.19 26.85 1.45
N PHE A 322 -7.94 26.75 0.14
CA PHE A 322 -8.05 25.48 -0.57
C PHE A 322 -6.99 24.46 -0.11
N GLU A 323 -5.81 24.92 0.29
CA GLU A 323 -4.74 24.06 0.79
C GLU A 323 -5.04 23.58 2.20
N VAL A 324 -5.48 24.49 3.07
CA VAL A 324 -5.93 24.15 4.42
C VAL A 324 -7.07 23.14 4.33
N ARG A 325 -8.02 23.35 3.40
CA ARG A 325 -9.08 22.39 3.12
C ARG A 325 -8.54 21.04 2.65
N LYS A 326 -7.54 21.03 1.77
CA LYS A 326 -6.94 19.79 1.25
C LYS A 326 -6.27 18.99 2.37
N GLU A 327 -5.48 19.64 3.23
CA GLU A 327 -4.85 18.98 4.38
C GLU A 327 -5.89 18.53 5.42
N ALA A 328 -6.94 19.32 5.65
CA ALA A 328 -8.05 18.93 6.53
C ALA A 328 -8.80 17.69 6.00
N ILE A 329 -9.01 17.59 4.68
CA ILE A 329 -9.62 16.41 4.06
C ILE A 329 -8.71 15.19 4.21
N LYS A 330 -7.39 15.33 3.99
CA LYS A 330 -6.43 14.23 4.20
C LYS A 330 -6.43 13.75 5.65
N PHE A 331 -6.43 14.68 6.60
CA PHE A 331 -6.52 14.37 8.03
C PHE A 331 -7.77 13.55 8.35
N LEU A 332 -8.94 14.04 7.93
CA LEU A 332 -10.21 13.33 8.12
C LEU A 332 -10.22 11.95 7.46
N PHE A 333 -9.59 11.83 6.29
CA PHE A 333 -9.48 10.56 5.60
C PHE A 333 -8.65 9.56 6.42
N ILE A 334 -7.48 9.94 6.92
CA ILE A 334 -6.62 9.07 7.75
C ILE A 334 -7.34 8.68 9.06
N ASP A 335 -7.98 9.64 9.74
CA ASP A 335 -8.76 9.39 10.95
C ASP A 335 -9.89 8.39 10.70
N PHE A 336 -10.67 8.64 9.65
CA PHE A 336 -11.80 7.78 9.30
C PHE A 336 -11.35 6.40 8.83
N GLU A 337 -10.28 6.34 8.05
CA GLU A 337 -9.68 5.10 7.57
C GLU A 337 -9.28 4.21 8.76
N LEU A 338 -8.61 4.75 9.78
CA LEU A 338 -8.26 3.99 10.97
C LEU A 338 -9.50 3.45 11.71
N ILE A 339 -10.52 4.30 11.91
CA ILE A 339 -11.77 3.89 12.58
C ILE A 339 -12.49 2.81 11.77
N ALA A 340 -12.62 2.99 10.46
CA ALA A 340 -13.26 2.03 9.57
C ALA A 340 -12.53 0.69 9.60
N HIS A 341 -11.19 0.68 9.53
CA HIS A 341 -10.39 -0.54 9.64
C HIS A 341 -10.59 -1.25 10.98
N ILE A 342 -10.63 -0.52 12.11
CA ILE A 342 -10.90 -1.11 13.42
C ILE A 342 -12.29 -1.77 13.46
N LEU A 343 -13.32 -1.12 12.91
CA LEU A 343 -14.68 -1.65 12.90
C LEU A 343 -14.84 -2.85 11.96
N ILE A 344 -14.27 -2.79 10.76
CA ILE A 344 -14.22 -3.91 9.81
C ILE A 344 -13.48 -5.09 10.43
N TYR A 345 -12.37 -4.82 11.13
CA TYR A 345 -11.59 -5.86 11.79
C TYR A 345 -12.39 -6.58 12.88
N ILE A 346 -12.98 -5.82 13.81
CA ILE A 346 -13.77 -6.39 14.89
C ILE A 346 -14.93 -7.22 14.32
N SER A 347 -15.67 -6.67 13.36
CA SER A 347 -16.77 -7.41 12.72
C SER A 347 -16.28 -8.66 11.99
N THR A 348 -15.16 -8.59 11.25
CA THR A 348 -14.60 -9.74 10.53
C THR A 348 -14.13 -10.84 11.47
N ILE A 349 -13.46 -10.52 12.59
CA ILE A 349 -13.07 -11.56 13.57
C ILE A 349 -14.30 -12.25 14.15
N ILE A 350 -15.33 -11.48 14.52
CA ILE A 350 -16.56 -12.06 15.08
C ILE A 350 -17.19 -13.02 14.06
N LEU A 351 -17.28 -12.59 12.81
CA LEU A 351 -17.82 -13.39 11.71
C LEU A 351 -16.98 -14.64 11.45
N LEU A 352 -15.64 -14.53 11.43
CA LEU A 352 -14.74 -15.67 11.29
C LEU A 352 -14.83 -16.63 12.47
N GLY A 353 -14.98 -16.14 13.70
CA GLY A 353 -15.15 -17.00 14.88
C GLY A 353 -16.46 -17.77 14.86
N ILE A 354 -17.56 -17.14 14.42
CA ILE A 354 -18.83 -17.82 14.17
C ILE A 354 -18.63 -18.90 13.09
N GLN A 355 -17.97 -18.56 11.98
CA GLN A 355 -17.69 -19.49 10.89
C GLN A 355 -16.88 -20.69 11.35
N PHE A 356 -15.78 -20.47 12.07
CA PHE A 356 -14.91 -21.53 12.57
C PHE A 356 -15.68 -22.45 13.52
N THR A 357 -16.55 -21.87 14.36
CA THR A 357 -17.43 -22.65 15.24
C THR A 357 -18.39 -23.53 14.45
N ILE A 358 -18.99 -23.00 13.37
CA ILE A 358 -19.92 -23.75 12.50
C ILE A 358 -19.19 -24.87 11.75
N GLU A 359 -17.99 -24.61 11.25
CA GLU A 359 -17.18 -25.57 10.49
C GLU A 359 -16.39 -26.56 11.37
N GLY A 360 -16.40 -26.37 12.69
CA GLY A 360 -15.58 -27.17 13.61
C GLY A 360 -14.08 -26.91 13.47
N ILE A 361 -13.69 -25.76 12.92
CA ILE A 361 -12.29 -25.31 12.86
C ILE A 361 -11.88 -24.85 14.25
N ASP A 362 -10.67 -25.23 14.67
CA ASP A 362 -10.12 -24.80 15.97
C ASP A 362 -10.02 -23.27 16.03
N LEU A 363 -10.73 -22.68 17.00
CA LEU A 363 -10.73 -21.23 17.25
C LEU A 363 -9.34 -20.68 17.54
N ILE A 364 -8.38 -21.51 17.94
CA ILE A 364 -6.98 -21.10 18.12
C ILE A 364 -6.38 -20.53 16.83
N LEU A 365 -6.87 -20.98 15.65
CA LEU A 365 -6.41 -20.50 14.36
C LEU A 365 -6.86 -19.07 14.06
N LEU A 366 -7.80 -18.49 14.83
CA LEU A 366 -8.14 -17.06 14.73
C LEU A 366 -6.96 -16.16 15.12
N ILE A 367 -5.93 -16.69 15.79
CA ILE A 367 -4.73 -15.93 16.13
C ILE A 367 -4.05 -15.33 14.89
N TYR A 368 -4.06 -16.03 13.74
CA TYR A 368 -3.46 -15.54 12.51
C TYR A 368 -4.16 -14.29 11.97
N PRO A 369 -5.48 -14.30 11.69
CA PRO A 369 -6.17 -13.10 11.27
C PRO A 369 -6.13 -12.02 12.36
N ILE A 370 -6.28 -12.35 13.65
CA ILE A 370 -6.21 -11.35 14.72
C ILE A 370 -4.88 -10.56 14.63
N PHE A 371 -3.75 -11.24 14.62
CA PHE A 371 -2.47 -10.54 14.62
C PHE A 371 -2.09 -9.94 13.27
N GLY A 372 -2.44 -10.58 12.15
CA GLY A 372 -2.24 -10.00 10.82
C GLY A 372 -2.90 -8.62 10.69
N TRP A 373 -4.10 -8.49 11.23
CA TRP A 373 -4.83 -7.23 11.23
C TRP A 373 -4.37 -6.27 12.34
N LEU A 374 -3.94 -6.76 13.51
CA LEU A 374 -3.32 -5.92 14.55
C LEU A 374 -2.07 -5.21 14.01
N ILE A 375 -1.26 -5.89 13.19
CA ILE A 375 -0.13 -5.29 12.47
C ILE A 375 -0.64 -4.17 11.56
N ALA A 376 -1.68 -4.41 10.75
CA ALA A 376 -2.26 -3.40 9.86
C ALA A 376 -2.81 -2.17 10.63
N ILE A 377 -3.50 -2.37 11.75
CA ILE A 377 -4.00 -1.29 12.60
C ILE A 377 -2.84 -0.50 13.21
N SER A 378 -1.78 -1.18 13.65
CA SER A 378 -0.61 -0.53 14.25
C SER A 378 0.12 0.36 13.24
N ILE A 379 0.23 -0.09 11.98
CA ILE A 379 0.77 0.71 10.87
C ILE A 379 -0.08 1.97 10.66
N ASN A 380 -1.40 1.82 10.54
CA ASN A 380 -2.30 2.96 10.34
C ASN A 380 -2.24 3.96 11.51
N ALA A 381 -2.20 3.47 12.75
CA ALA A 381 -2.04 4.30 13.94
C ALA A 381 -0.70 5.06 13.93
N SER A 382 0.38 4.45 13.41
CA SER A 382 1.67 5.13 13.25
C SER A 382 1.62 6.24 12.22
N PHE A 383 0.91 6.06 11.09
CA PHE A 383 0.71 7.12 10.10
C PHE A 383 -0.10 8.28 10.68
N LEU A 384 -1.16 7.96 11.43
CA LEU A 384 -1.94 8.98 12.13
C LEU A 384 -1.09 9.76 13.14
N TRP A 385 -0.25 9.06 13.91
CA TRP A 385 0.67 9.71 14.85
C TRP A 385 1.69 10.61 14.14
N ILE A 386 2.29 10.15 13.03
CA ILE A 386 3.24 10.95 12.21
C ILE A 386 2.54 12.21 11.70
N PHE A 387 1.32 12.06 11.21
CA PHE A 387 0.53 13.18 10.71
C PHE A 387 0.21 14.18 11.83
N TYR A 388 -0.28 13.70 12.98
CA TYR A 388 -0.68 14.54 14.11
C TYR A 388 0.50 15.29 14.74
N THR A 389 1.66 14.64 14.83
CA THR A 389 2.88 15.24 15.37
C THR A 389 3.59 16.16 14.38
N GLN A 390 3.13 16.23 13.13
CA GLN A 390 3.82 16.88 12.01
C GLN A 390 5.30 16.50 11.95
N GLU A 391 5.61 15.24 12.23
CA GLU A 391 6.99 14.79 12.33
C GLU A 391 7.62 14.77 10.93
N SER A 392 8.29 15.86 10.60
CA SER A 392 8.98 16.04 9.32
C SER A 392 10.31 15.29 9.27
N SER A 393 10.83 14.83 10.42
CA SER A 393 12.01 13.99 10.43
C SER A 393 11.68 12.61 9.88
N PHE A 394 12.18 12.36 8.68
CA PHE A 394 12.12 11.05 8.04
C PHE A 394 12.51 9.92 9.01
N LEU A 395 13.59 10.09 9.79
CA LEU A 395 14.10 9.06 10.71
C LEU A 395 13.14 8.75 11.86
N LYS A 396 12.49 9.76 12.44
CA LYS A 396 11.53 9.52 13.53
C LYS A 396 10.24 8.91 13.00
N ALA A 397 9.77 9.39 11.85
CA ALA A 397 8.59 8.85 11.19
C ALA A 397 8.80 7.36 10.84
N THR A 398 9.92 7.04 10.20
CA THR A 398 10.23 5.64 9.88
C THR A 398 10.48 4.81 11.14
N ALA A 399 11.12 5.35 12.19
CA ALA A 399 11.27 4.63 13.46
C ALA A 399 9.91 4.29 14.10
N ALA A 400 8.96 5.21 14.10
CA ALA A 400 7.61 4.97 14.60
C ALA A 400 6.89 3.85 13.83
N ILE A 401 6.98 3.88 12.49
CA ILE A 401 6.43 2.80 11.65
C ILE A 401 7.09 1.46 12.00
N HIS A 402 8.42 1.41 12.07
CA HIS A 402 9.13 0.16 12.38
C HIS A 402 8.76 -0.39 13.76
N ILE A 403 8.66 0.46 14.79
CA ILE A 403 8.19 0.04 16.12
C ILE A 403 6.76 -0.51 16.04
N SER A 404 5.88 0.18 15.31
CA SER A 404 4.47 -0.21 15.19
C SER A 404 4.28 -1.57 14.51
N ILE A 405 5.19 -1.97 13.61
CA ILE A 405 5.17 -3.28 12.97
C ILE A 405 5.88 -4.32 13.86
N TYR A 406 7.02 -3.94 14.44
CA TYR A 406 7.87 -4.82 15.23
C TYR A 406 7.15 -5.43 16.42
N ILE A 407 6.42 -4.62 17.20
CA ILE A 407 5.75 -5.09 18.42
C ILE A 407 4.69 -6.16 18.12
N PRO A 408 3.63 -5.90 17.31
CA PRO A 408 2.59 -6.89 17.06
C PRO A 408 3.11 -8.11 16.31
N THR A 409 4.09 -7.94 15.40
CA THR A 409 4.72 -9.08 14.71
C THR A 409 5.52 -9.93 15.70
N SER A 410 6.26 -9.33 16.63
CA SER A 410 6.98 -10.09 17.66
C SER A 410 6.04 -10.91 18.52
N ILE A 411 4.90 -10.35 18.93
CA ILE A 411 3.87 -11.07 19.69
C ILE A 411 3.33 -12.25 18.86
N LEU A 412 2.98 -12.02 17.59
CA LEU A 412 2.54 -13.08 16.68
C LEU A 412 3.57 -14.21 16.57
N MET A 413 4.84 -13.87 16.38
CA MET A 413 5.92 -14.86 16.25
C MET A 413 6.08 -15.70 17.53
N VAL A 414 6.01 -15.07 18.71
CA VAL A 414 6.03 -15.80 19.99
C VAL A 414 4.84 -16.74 20.09
N LEU A 415 3.64 -16.30 19.70
CA LEU A 415 2.44 -17.12 19.78
C LEU A 415 2.49 -18.29 18.79
N ILE A 416 2.90 -18.06 17.53
CA ILE A 416 3.11 -19.15 16.57
C ILE A 416 4.15 -20.14 17.12
N ASN A 417 5.21 -19.63 17.74
CA ASN A 417 6.24 -20.47 18.31
C ASN A 417 5.72 -21.36 19.45
N ILE A 418 4.97 -20.80 20.40
CA ILE A 418 4.37 -21.55 21.52
C ILE A 418 3.37 -22.60 21.01
N LEU A 419 2.54 -22.23 20.01
CA LEU A 419 1.44 -23.07 19.55
C LEU A 419 1.89 -24.19 18.61
N PHE A 420 2.85 -23.93 17.72
CA PHE A 420 3.19 -24.84 16.64
C PHE A 420 4.61 -25.41 16.72
N ALA A 421 5.51 -24.81 17.50
CA ALA A 421 6.89 -25.25 17.62
C ALA A 421 7.48 -25.02 19.03
N PRO A 422 6.81 -25.46 20.13
CA PRO A 422 7.21 -25.11 21.50
C PRO A 422 8.60 -25.62 21.88
N GLY A 423 9.12 -26.64 21.18
CA GLY A 423 10.45 -27.19 21.42
C GLY A 423 11.62 -26.39 20.81
N ILE A 424 11.35 -25.41 19.94
CA ILE A 424 12.38 -24.65 19.23
C ILE A 424 12.05 -23.17 19.32
N LEU A 425 12.78 -22.38 20.11
CA LEU A 425 12.55 -20.94 20.30
C LEU A 425 12.98 -20.08 19.09
N TRP A 426 12.54 -20.42 17.87
CA TRP A 426 12.95 -19.75 16.64
C TRP A 426 12.51 -18.27 16.61
N SER A 427 11.39 -17.93 17.28
CA SER A 427 10.89 -16.56 17.37
C SER A 427 11.88 -15.62 18.07
N VAL A 428 12.61 -16.11 19.09
CA VAL A 428 13.60 -15.32 19.83
C VAL A 428 14.72 -14.82 18.91
N ILE A 429 15.18 -15.68 18.00
CA ILE A 429 16.23 -15.32 17.03
C ILE A 429 15.73 -14.19 16.13
N ALA A 430 14.51 -14.30 15.60
CA ALA A 430 13.96 -13.30 14.72
C ALA A 430 13.66 -11.97 15.43
N ILE A 431 13.09 -12.03 16.64
CA ILE A 431 12.79 -10.85 17.47
C ILE A 431 14.08 -10.14 17.86
N ALA A 432 15.10 -10.85 18.35
CA ALA A 432 16.38 -10.25 18.68
C ALA A 432 17.04 -9.60 17.46
N SER A 433 17.07 -10.30 16.31
CA SER A 433 17.69 -9.80 15.09
C SER A 433 17.02 -8.52 14.58
N TRP A 434 15.69 -8.49 14.54
CA TRP A 434 14.95 -7.31 14.11
C TRP A 434 14.99 -6.19 15.17
N GLY A 435 14.94 -6.55 16.45
CA GLY A 435 15.04 -5.63 17.58
C GLY A 435 16.33 -4.83 17.60
N ILE A 436 17.46 -5.43 17.20
CA ILE A 436 18.73 -4.71 17.00
C ILE A 436 18.56 -3.63 15.92
N GLY A 437 17.97 -3.97 14.78
CA GLY A 437 17.72 -3.03 13.69
C GLY A 437 16.81 -1.88 14.10
N VAL A 438 15.69 -2.18 14.76
CA VAL A 438 14.75 -1.18 15.30
C VAL A 438 15.44 -0.30 16.35
N GLY A 439 16.19 -0.89 17.27
CA GLY A 439 16.92 -0.16 18.31
C GLY A 439 17.95 0.82 17.75
N LEU A 440 18.74 0.39 16.76
CA LEU A 440 19.67 1.27 16.04
C LEU A 440 18.93 2.41 15.33
N HIS A 441 17.80 2.11 14.70
CA HIS A 441 17.03 3.09 13.97
C HIS A 441 16.42 4.16 14.89
N VAL A 442 15.88 3.75 16.03
CA VAL A 442 15.37 4.65 17.09
C VAL A 442 16.51 5.50 17.68
N LEU A 443 17.66 4.88 17.94
CA LEU A 443 18.84 5.59 18.45
C LEU A 443 19.31 6.67 17.46
N LEU A 444 19.40 6.35 16.17
CA LEU A 444 19.75 7.30 15.12
C LEU A 444 18.72 8.43 15.01
N ALA A 445 17.44 8.09 15.04
CA ALA A 445 16.36 9.08 15.04
C ALA A 445 16.52 10.06 16.21
N TYR A 446 16.76 9.56 17.43
CA TYR A 446 16.96 10.41 18.61
C TYR A 446 18.23 11.28 18.52
N LEU A 447 19.38 10.68 18.17
CA LEU A 447 20.67 11.37 18.15
C LEU A 447 20.76 12.46 17.05
N LEU A 448 20.16 12.21 15.89
CA LEU A 448 20.25 13.11 14.73
C LEU A 448 19.20 14.22 14.74
N THR A 449 18.07 14.03 15.43
CA THR A 449 17.05 15.06 15.55
C THR A 449 17.25 16.01 16.72
N LYS A 450 17.89 15.58 17.82
CA LYS A 450 18.20 16.46 18.97
C LYS A 450 19.16 17.61 18.63
N LYS A 451 19.85 17.52 17.49
CA LYS A 451 20.81 18.52 17.01
C LYS A 451 20.21 19.54 16.01
N GLN A 452 18.94 19.38 15.62
CA GLN A 452 18.22 20.29 14.73
C GLN A 452 17.39 21.26 15.57
#